data_AF-A0A1A7Z199-F1
#
_entry.id   AF-A0A1A7Z199-F1
#
_cell.length_a   1.000
_cell.length_b   1.000
_cell.length_c   1.000
_cell.angle_alpha   90.00
_cell.angle_beta   90.00
_cell.angle_gamma   90.00
#
_symmetry.space_group_name_H-M   'P 1'
#
loop_
_entity.id
_entity.type
_entity.pdbx_description
1 polymer ?
#
loop_
_entity_poly.entity_id
_entity_poly.type
_entity_poly.pdbx_seq_one_letter_code
_entity_poly.pdbx_strand_id
1 'polypeptide(L)' 'HEHQCVNECPPAHIVQDRECQRCPTACRECTPLGKCSGCEENHFLHEGSCVPSCPERFFEDAERGECLRCHA' A
#
# COMPACT_ATOMS: atom_id res chain seq x y z
N HIS A 1 5.88 -27.45 1.74
CA HIS A 1 6.79 -26.34 1.38
C HIS A 1 6.23 -25.75 0.10
N GLU A 2 5.45 -24.68 0.24
CA GLU A 2 4.41 -24.23 -0.70
C GLU A 2 4.93 -23.47 -1.93
N HIS A 3 5.65 -24.16 -2.81
CA HIS A 3 5.94 -23.70 -4.18
C HIS A 3 4.80 -24.07 -5.12
N GLN A 4 3.60 -23.54 -4.89
CA GLN A 4 2.46 -23.78 -5.77
C GLN A 4 2.40 -22.70 -6.85
N CYS A 5 2.59 -23.07 -8.12
CA CYS A 5 2.33 -22.18 -9.24
C CYS A 5 0.83 -21.90 -9.31
N VAL A 6 0.44 -20.68 -8.98
CA VAL A 6 -0.94 -20.19 -9.09
C VAL A 6 -1.08 -19.36 -10.37
N ASN A 7 -2.25 -19.44 -11.01
CA ASN A 7 -2.54 -18.62 -12.20
C ASN A 7 -2.79 -17.15 -11.85
N GLU A 8 -3.26 -16.90 -10.63
CA GLU A 8 -3.52 -15.57 -10.08
C GLU A 8 -2.91 -15.51 -8.68
N CYS A 9 -2.28 -14.39 -8.35
CA CYS A 9 -1.72 -14.21 -7.02
C CYS A 9 -2.84 -14.12 -5.97
N PRO A 10 -2.61 -14.64 -4.75
CA PRO A 10 -3.57 -14.52 -3.67
C PRO A 10 -3.88 -13.04 -3.33
N PRO A 11 -5.00 -12.76 -2.64
CA PRO A 11 -5.33 -11.40 -2.21
C PRO A 11 -4.15 -10.72 -1.49
N ALA A 12 -4.02 -9.41 -1.65
CA ALA A 12 -2.89 -8.61 -1.15
C ALA A 12 -1.52 -9.07 -1.69
N HIS A 13 -1.47 -9.69 -2.87
CA HIS A 13 -0.24 -9.97 -3.61
C HIS A 13 -0.36 -9.44 -5.05
N ILE A 14 0.77 -9.01 -5.60
CA ILE A 14 0.91 -8.57 -6.98
C ILE A 14 1.90 -9.46 -7.72
N VAL A 15 1.74 -9.55 -9.04
CA VAL A 15 2.77 -10.13 -9.89
C VAL A 15 3.86 -9.09 -10.08
N GLN A 16 5.03 -9.33 -9.48
CA GLN A 16 6.24 -8.54 -9.69
C GLN A 16 7.37 -9.50 -10.06
N ASP A 17 8.07 -9.24 -11.17
CA ASP A 17 9.15 -10.10 -11.68
C ASP A 17 8.77 -11.57 -11.93
N ARG A 18 7.49 -11.84 -12.25
CA ARG A 18 6.89 -13.18 -12.42
C ARG A 18 6.72 -13.97 -11.11
N GLU A 19 6.87 -13.30 -9.97
CA GLU A 19 6.62 -13.85 -8.65
C GLU A 19 5.46 -13.12 -7.98
N CYS A 20 4.72 -13.83 -7.13
CA CYS A 20 3.70 -13.19 -6.31
C CYS A 20 4.37 -12.53 -5.12
N GLN A 21 4.50 -11.21 -5.16
CA GLN A 21 5.02 -10.43 -4.04
C GLN A 21 3.88 -9.89 -3.22
N ARG A 22 3.98 -10.05 -1.90
CA ARG A 22 2.99 -9.52 -0.96
C ARG A 22 3.04 -7.99 -0.98
N CYS A 23 1.87 -7.36 -1.02
CA CYS A 23 1.75 -5.92 -0.88
C CYS A 23 2.34 -5.45 0.48
N PRO A 24 2.76 -4.17 0.57
CA PRO A 24 3.16 -3.57 1.83
C PRO A 24 2.10 -3.74 2.94
N THR A 25 2.53 -3.68 4.19
CA THR A 25 1.60 -3.82 5.32
C THR A 25 0.57 -2.69 5.32
N ALA A 26 -0.66 -3.00 5.73
CA ALA A 26 -1.81 -2.10 5.70
C ALA A 26 -2.22 -1.58 4.30
N CYS A 27 -1.75 -2.24 3.24
CA CYS A 27 -2.12 -1.93 1.88
C CYS A 27 -3.22 -2.87 1.39
N ARG A 28 -4.37 -2.31 0.99
CA ARG A 28 -5.47 -3.06 0.38
C ARG A 28 -5.15 -3.43 -1.06
N GLU A 29 -4.58 -2.47 -1.79
CA GLU A 29 -4.27 -2.61 -3.22
C GLU A 29 -2.91 -2.00 -3.50
N CYS A 30 -2.03 -2.75 -4.16
CA CYS A 30 -0.76 -2.25 -4.62
C CYS A 30 -0.61 -2.39 -6.14
N THR A 31 0.11 -1.44 -6.72
CA THR A 31 0.50 -1.40 -8.13
C THR A 31 1.57 -2.46 -8.43
N PRO A 32 1.75 -2.87 -9.70
CA PRO A 32 2.83 -3.80 -10.09
C PRO A 32 4.26 -3.34 -9.76
N LEU A 33 4.43 -2.08 -9.35
CA LEU A 33 5.69 -1.50 -8.89
C LEU A 33 5.89 -1.64 -7.37
N GLY A 34 5.01 -2.37 -6.67
CA GLY A 34 5.03 -2.52 -5.22
C GLY A 34 4.55 -1.30 -4.44
N LYS A 35 4.05 -0.26 -5.12
CA LYS A 35 3.49 0.94 -4.46
C LYS A 35 2.04 0.73 -4.11
N CYS A 36 1.66 1.05 -2.89
CA CYS A 36 0.28 1.05 -2.46
C CYS A 36 -0.54 2.13 -3.16
N SER A 37 -1.76 1.80 -3.57
CA SER A 37 -2.76 2.72 -4.12
C SER A 37 -3.96 2.90 -3.18
N GLY A 38 -4.12 2.06 -2.17
CA GLY A 38 -5.21 2.18 -1.20
C GLY A 38 -4.86 1.52 0.13
N CYS A 39 -5.08 2.25 1.23
CA CYS A 39 -4.75 1.80 2.58
C CYS A 39 -5.94 1.17 3.30
N GLU A 40 -5.64 0.31 4.27
CA GLU A 40 -6.63 -0.16 5.24
C GLU A 40 -7.12 0.99 6.13
N GLU A 41 -8.23 0.77 6.84
CA GLU A 41 -8.75 1.74 7.80
C GLU A 41 -7.67 2.12 8.83
N ASN A 42 -7.70 3.38 9.26
CA ASN A 42 -6.72 3.99 10.17
C ASN A 42 -5.28 4.07 9.63
N HIS A 43 -5.07 3.90 8.33
CA HIS A 43 -3.79 4.14 7.68
C HIS A 43 -3.93 5.15 6.54
N PHE A 44 -2.86 5.90 6.32
CA PHE A 44 -2.80 6.98 5.35
C PHE A 44 -1.75 6.69 4.30
N LEU A 45 -2.09 6.95 3.04
CA LEU A 45 -1.17 6.79 1.92
C LEU A 45 -0.11 7.89 1.94
N HIS A 46 1.16 7.49 1.99
CA HIS A 46 2.31 8.36 1.93
C HIS A 46 3.37 7.77 1.01
N GLU A 47 3.66 8.44 -0.11
CA GLU A 47 4.67 8.05 -1.09
C GLU A 47 4.56 6.58 -1.58
N GLY A 48 3.33 6.06 -1.67
CA GLY A 48 3.09 4.66 -2.08
C GLY A 48 3.23 3.65 -0.94
N SER A 49 3.22 4.08 0.31
CA SER A 49 3.19 3.23 1.50
C SER A 49 2.06 3.66 2.43
N CYS A 50 1.47 2.71 3.15
CA CYS A 50 0.45 3.01 4.15
C CYS A 50 1.11 3.18 5.51
N VAL A 51 0.91 4.35 6.12
CA VAL A 51 1.47 4.68 7.44
C VAL A 51 0.34 4.91 8.43
N PRO A 52 0.48 4.47 9.69
CA PRO A 52 -0.54 4.71 10.73
C PRO A 52 -0.57 6.17 11.18
N SER A 53 0.49 6.95 10.94
CA SER A 53 0.50 8.39 11.16
C SER A 53 1.42 9.08 10.16
N CYS A 54 1.02 10.28 9.73
CA CYS A 54 1.74 11.04 8.72
C CYS A 54 3.02 11.68 9.29
N PRO A 55 4.12 11.73 8.50
CA PRO A 55 5.37 12.33 8.93
C PRO A 55 5.26 13.86 9.09
N GLU A 56 6.27 14.46 9.72
CA GLU A 56 6.32 15.91 9.91
C GLU A 56 6.15 16.69 8.60
N ARG A 57 5.42 17.81 8.68
CA ARG A 57 4.98 18.64 7.54
C ARG A 57 3.88 18.02 6.68
N PHE A 58 3.28 16.90 7.11
CA PHE A 58 2.07 16.35 6.54
C PHE A 58 0.98 16.27 7.60
N PHE A 59 -0.27 16.37 7.17
CA PHE A 59 -1.45 16.13 7.99
C PHE A 59 -2.25 14.94 7.42
N GLU A 60 -2.98 14.29 8.32
CA GLU A 60 -3.81 13.13 8.04
C GLU A 60 -5.13 13.59 7.40
N ASP A 61 -5.34 13.24 6.14
CA ASP A 61 -6.60 13.50 5.45
C ASP A 61 -7.46 12.24 5.47
N ALA A 62 -8.42 12.18 6.40
CA ALA A 62 -9.29 11.01 6.58
C ALA A 62 -10.30 10.82 5.46
N GLU A 63 -10.66 11.88 4.72
CA GLU A 63 -11.59 11.79 3.59
C GLU A 63 -10.95 11.06 2.40
N ARG A 64 -9.66 11.34 2.14
CA ARG A 64 -8.89 10.71 1.06
C ARG A 64 -8.13 9.47 1.53
N GLY A 65 -7.88 9.35 2.84
CA GLY A 65 -7.02 8.33 3.40
C GLY A 65 -5.55 8.53 2.99
N GLU A 66 -5.10 9.78 2.90
CA GLU A 66 -3.77 10.14 2.39
C GLU A 66 -3.06 11.14 3.32
N CYS A 67 -1.73 11.16 3.27
CA CYS A 67 -0.93 12.19 3.93
C CYS A 67 -0.76 13.39 3.00
N LEU A 68 -1.40 14.51 3.33
CA LEU A 68 -1.30 15.75 2.57
C LEU A 68 -0.28 16.70 3.19
N ARG A 69 0.51 17.39 2.35
CA ARG A 69 1.53 18.33 2.84
C ARG A 69 0.85 19.55 3.45
N CYS A 70 1.33 20.00 4.61
CA CYS A 70 0.91 21.26 5.22
C CYS A 70 1.17 22.42 4.26
N HIS A 71 0.21 23.35 4.15
CA HIS A 71 0.41 24.58 3.40
C HIS A 71 1.47 25.45 4.10
N ALA A 72 2.38 26.03 3.31
CA ALA A 72 3.40 26.97 3.77
C ALA A 72 2.87 28.41 3.80
#